data_AF-A0A9E1SWC9-F1
#
_entry.id   AF-A0A9E1SWC9-F1
#
_cell.length_a   1.000
_cell.length_b   1.000
_cell.length_c   1.000
_cell.angle_alpha   90.00
_cell.angle_beta   90.00
_cell.angle_gamma   90.00
#
_symmetry.space_group_name_H-M   'P 1'
#
loop_
_entity.id
_entity.type
_entity.pdbx_description
1 polymer ?
#
loop_
_entity_poly.entity_id
_entity_poly.type
_entity_poly.pdbx_seq_one_letter_code
_entity_poly.pdbx_strand_id
1 'polypeptide(L)'
;NADETARWAKENRVASIRLVTAAYHMPRSQLEFANAMPEVTIVPNPVFPEHVKQKEWWAWPGTASLMMSEFSKFLMAWVRHRTDYMFGAPVRQ
;
A
#
# COMPACT_ATOMS: atom_id res chain seq x y z
N ASN A 1 -0.57 -6.72 -7.74
CA ASN A 1 -0.64 -7.21 -6.34
C ASN A 1 -2.02 -7.00 -5.74
N ALA A 2 -2.41 -5.80 -5.30
CA ALA A 2 -3.69 -5.61 -4.59
C ALA A 2 -4.91 -6.14 -5.36
N ASP A 3 -5.10 -5.76 -6.64
CA ASP A 3 -6.23 -6.24 -7.46
C ASP A 3 -6.24 -7.75 -7.70
N GLU A 4 -5.06 -8.35 -7.88
CA GLU A 4 -4.92 -9.79 -8.08
C GLU A 4 -5.21 -10.56 -6.80
N THR A 5 -4.68 -10.08 -5.67
CA THR A 5 -4.98 -10.62 -4.36
C THR A 5 -6.46 -10.44 -4.01
N ALA A 6 -7.10 -9.35 -4.43
CA ALA A 6 -8.54 -9.12 -4.22
C ALA A 6 -9.38 -10.19 -4.91
N ARG A 7 -9.07 -10.50 -6.17
CA ARG A 7 -9.74 -11.58 -6.90
C ARG A 7 -9.57 -12.93 -6.21
N TRP A 8 -8.33 -13.29 -5.87
CA TRP A 8 -8.04 -14.53 -5.16
C TRP A 8 -8.75 -14.61 -3.80
N ALA A 9 -8.75 -13.51 -3.03
CA ALA A 9 -9.40 -13.43 -1.72
C ALA A 9 -10.92 -13.61 -1.82
N LYS A 10 -11.54 -13.01 -2.84
CA LYS A 10 -12.97 -13.14 -3.13
C LYS A 10 -13.34 -14.59 -3.48
N GLU A 11 -12.58 -15.21 -4.38
CA GLU A 11 -12.78 -16.61 -4.80
C GLU A 11 -12.67 -17.58 -3.62
N ASN A 12 -11.77 -17.29 -2.68
CA ASN A 12 -11.49 -18.16 -1.53
C ASN A 12 -12.20 -17.74 -0.23
N ARG A 13 -13.09 -16.74 -0.29
CA ARG A 13 -13.84 -16.20 0.88
C ARG A 13 -12.92 -15.84 2.07
N VAL A 14 -11.79 -15.20 1.76
CA VAL A 14 -10.81 -14.78 2.77
C VAL A 14 -11.32 -13.55 3.52
N ALA A 15 -11.38 -13.64 4.85
CA ALA A 15 -11.81 -12.54 5.71
C ALA A 15 -10.67 -11.60 6.14
N SER A 16 -9.42 -12.08 6.16
CA SER A 16 -8.27 -11.29 6.58
C SER A 16 -6.98 -11.68 5.89
N ILE A 17 -6.11 -10.70 5.63
CA ILE A 17 -4.79 -10.90 5.05
C ILE A 17 -3.73 -10.24 5.93
N ARG A 18 -2.67 -10.99 6.24
CA ARG A 18 -1.46 -10.41 6.83
C ARG A 18 -0.58 -9.84 5.73
N LEU A 19 -0.47 -8.51 5.69
CA LEU A 19 0.29 -7.80 4.67
C LEU A 19 1.75 -7.66 5.13
N VAL A 20 2.62 -8.48 4.57
CA VAL A 20 4.07 -8.45 4.80
C VAL A 20 4.74 -7.66 3.68
N THR A 21 5.36 -6.54 3.99
CA THR A 21 6.14 -5.74 3.03
C THR A 21 7.16 -4.88 3.78
N ALA A 22 8.10 -4.27 3.05
CA ALA A 22 9.04 -3.34 3.65
C ALA A 22 8.30 -2.17 4.30
N ALA A 23 8.73 -1.75 5.49
CA ALA A 23 8.07 -0.75 6.31
C ALA A 23 7.90 0.58 5.57
N TYR A 24 8.85 0.96 4.72
CA TYR A 24 8.79 2.18 3.90
C TYR A 24 7.76 2.09 2.75
N HIS A 25 7.31 0.89 2.37
CA HIS A 25 6.22 0.67 1.41
C HIS A 25 4.83 0.52 2.05
N MET A 26 4.79 0.25 3.36
CA MET A 26 3.57 -0.16 4.07
C MET A 26 2.39 0.81 3.86
N PRO A 27 2.54 2.15 4.00
CA PRO A 27 1.39 3.05 3.87
C PRO A 27 0.72 2.97 2.50
N ARG A 28 1.52 2.92 1.43
CA ARG A 28 1.00 2.78 0.07
C ARG A 28 0.38 1.42 -0.15
N SER A 29 1.00 0.34 0.32
CA SER A 29 0.41 -0.99 0.20
C SER A 29 -0.93 -1.09 0.93
N GLN A 30 -1.06 -0.54 2.14
CA GLN A 30 -2.35 -0.50 2.85
C GLN A 30 -3.41 0.27 2.08
N LEU A 31 -3.07 1.43 1.51
CA LEU A 31 -3.99 2.22 0.69
C LEU A 31 -4.48 1.43 -0.54
N GLU A 32 -3.57 0.78 -1.27
CA GLU A 32 -3.94 -0.02 -2.44
C GLU A 32 -4.86 -1.20 -2.08
N PHE A 33 -4.56 -1.91 -0.99
CA PHE A 33 -5.39 -3.03 -0.52
C PHE A 33 -6.75 -2.56 0.01
N ALA A 34 -6.80 -1.46 0.75
CA ALA A 34 -8.06 -0.91 1.26
C ALA A 34 -9.02 -0.52 0.11
N ASN A 35 -8.49 -0.01 -0.99
CA ASN A 35 -9.29 0.32 -2.17
C ASN A 35 -9.67 -0.91 -3.00
N ALA A 36 -8.77 -1.89 -3.14
CA ALA A 36 -9.04 -3.10 -3.94
C ALA A 36 -9.97 -4.10 -3.25
N MET A 37 -9.96 -4.18 -1.91
CA MET A 37 -10.72 -5.17 -1.13
C MET A 37 -11.21 -4.59 0.21
N PRO A 38 -12.15 -3.63 0.20
CA PRO A 38 -12.57 -2.90 1.41
C PRO A 38 -13.20 -3.79 2.50
N GLU A 39 -13.75 -4.94 2.12
CA GLU A 39 -14.38 -5.91 3.03
C GLU A 39 -13.39 -6.85 3.73
N VAL A 40 -12.13 -6.89 3.28
CA VAL A 40 -11.09 -7.79 3.82
C VAL A 40 -10.27 -7.06 4.87
N THR A 41 -10.12 -7.66 6.06
CA THR A 41 -9.30 -7.08 7.12
C THR A 41 -7.82 -7.19 6.78
N ILE A 42 -7.14 -6.05 6.63
CA ILE A 42 -5.70 -6.00 6.37
C ILE A 42 -4.94 -5.86 7.70
N VAL A 43 -4.14 -6.87 8.04
CA VAL A 43 -3.28 -6.90 9.23
C VAL A 43 -1.85 -6.56 8.82
N PRO A 44 -1.34 -5.35 9.11
CA PRO A 44 0.00 -4.94 8.68
C PRO A 44 1.10 -5.71 9.45
N ASN A 45 2.12 -6.15 8.74
CA ASN A 45 3.32 -6.78 9.31
C ASN A 45 4.58 -6.22 8.63
N PRO A 46 5.04 -5.02 9.03
CA PRO A 46 6.15 -4.33 8.39
C PRO A 46 7.48 -5.05 8.64
N VAL A 47 8.26 -5.21 7.57
CA VAL A 47 9.66 -5.69 7.63
C VAL A 47 10.58 -4.49 7.54
N PHE A 48 11.60 -4.42 8.38
CA PHE A 48 12.55 -3.30 8.43
C PHE A 48 13.89 -3.73 7.84
N PRO A 49 14.22 -3.40 6.59
CA PRO A 49 15.49 -3.82 6.00
C PRO A 49 16.66 -3.12 6.68
N GLU A 50 17.74 -3.86 6.97
CA GLU A 50 18.88 -3.38 7.76
C GLU A 50 19.59 -2.15 7.14
N HIS A 51 19.57 -2.04 5.82
CA HIS A 51 20.19 -0.96 5.06
C HIS A 51 19.35 0.33 5.03
N VAL A 52 18.13 0.33 5.57
CA VAL A 52 17.24 1.51 5.60
C VAL A 52 17.32 2.16 6.97
N LYS A 53 17.88 3.37 7.04
CA LYS A 53 18.08 4.11 8.30
C LYS A 53 16.81 4.85 8.74
N GLN A 54 15.75 4.12 9.07
CA GLN A 54 14.41 4.66 9.37
C GLN A 54 14.38 5.83 10.37
N LYS A 55 15.10 5.72 11.49
CA LYS A 55 15.07 6.74 12.56
C LYS A 55 15.73 8.06 12.15
N GLU A 56 16.74 7.99 11.29
CA GLU A 56 17.57 9.13 10.88
C GLU A 56 17.56 9.27 9.36
N TRP A 57 16.44 8.90 8.73
CA TRP A 57 16.36 8.71 7.27
C TRP A 57 16.83 9.95 6.50
N TRP A 58 16.57 11.13 7.06
CA TRP A 58 16.91 12.44 6.53
C TRP A 58 18.43 12.71 6.50
N ALA A 59 19.21 12.07 7.38
CA ALA A 59 20.66 12.22 7.47
C ALA A 59 21.42 11.34 6.46
N TRP A 60 20.73 10.39 5.81
CA TRP A 60 21.32 9.43 4.90
C TRP A 60 20.78 9.62 3.47
N PRO A 61 21.55 10.16 2.51
CA PRO A 61 21.03 10.54 1.20
C PRO A 61 20.27 9.44 0.45
N GLY A 62 20.78 8.20 0.51
CA GLY A 62 20.11 7.04 -0.11
C GLY A 62 18.78 6.69 0.56
N THR A 63 18.69 6.75 1.89
CA THR A 63 17.44 6.51 2.62
C THR A 63 16.46 7.67 2.39
N ALA A 64 16.93 8.90 2.37
CA ALA A 64 16.11 10.08 2.10
C ALA A 64 15.48 10.07 0.71
N SER A 65 16.26 9.76 -0.32
CA SER A 65 15.74 9.63 -1.69
C SER A 65 14.69 8.51 -1.78
N LEU A 66 14.95 7.36 -1.13
CA LEU A 66 14.00 6.24 -1.06
C LEU A 66 12.67 6.65 -0.40
N MET A 67 12.73 7.27 0.77
CA MET A 67 11.53 7.71 1.50
C MET A 67 10.74 8.75 0.71
N MET A 68 11.42 9.70 0.08
CA MET A 68 10.78 10.72 -0.77
C MET A 68 10.07 10.07 -1.97
N SER A 69 10.73 9.13 -2.66
CA SER A 69 10.14 8.39 -3.78
C SER A 69 8.87 7.65 -3.37
N GLU A 70 8.89 6.98 -2.21
CA GLU A 70 7.70 6.29 -1.72
C GLU A 70 6.60 7.23 -1.28
N PHE A 71 6.95 8.38 -0.68
CA PHE A 71 5.97 9.40 -0.37
C PHE A 71 5.30 9.93 -1.64
N SER A 72 6.06 10.23 -2.70
CA SER A 72 5.48 10.65 -3.99
C SER A 72 4.57 9.58 -4.59
N LYS A 73 4.96 8.30 -4.54
CA LYS A 73 4.11 7.19 -5.00
C LYS A 73 2.84 7.06 -4.17
N PHE A 74 2.94 7.26 -2.85
CA PHE A 74 1.78 7.28 -1.97
C PHE A 74 0.82 8.40 -2.34
N LEU A 75 1.32 9.62 -2.53
CA LEU A 75 0.49 10.76 -2.97
C LEU A 75 -0.20 10.48 -4.31
N MET A 76 0.53 9.94 -5.29
CA MET A 76 -0.05 9.58 -6.59
C MET A 76 -1.14 8.52 -6.46
N ALA A 77 -0.92 7.48 -5.63
CA ALA A 77 -1.94 6.48 -5.35
C ALA A 77 -3.17 7.11 -4.67
N TRP A 78 -2.96 7.97 -3.68
CA TRP A 78 -4.04 8.65 -2.97
C TRP A 78 -4.86 9.56 -3.89
N VAL A 79 -4.21 10.37 -4.72
CA VAL A 79 -4.89 11.21 -5.70
C VAL A 79 -5.68 10.35 -6.67
N ARG A 80 -5.07 9.29 -7.24
CA ARG A 80 -5.75 8.38 -8.17
C ARG A 80 -7.02 7.79 -7.57
N HIS A 81 -6.93 7.21 -6.38
CA HIS A 81 -8.09 6.64 -5.71
C HIS A 81 -9.13 7.72 -5.38
N ARG A 82 -8.70 8.91 -4.94
CA ARG A 82 -9.61 10.03 -4.66
C ARG A 82 -10.33 10.52 -5.92
N THR A 83 -9.65 10.58 -7.06
CA THR A 83 -10.25 10.97 -8.34
C THR A 83 -11.22 9.91 -8.85
N ASP A 84 -10.92 8.62 -8.66
CA ASP A 84 -11.82 7.53 -9.02
C ASP A 84 -13.15 7.65 -8.25
N TYR A 85 -13.09 7.97 -6.94
CA TYR A 85 -14.30 8.28 -6.14
C TYR A 85 -15.08 9.51 -6.62
N MET A 86 -14.42 10.50 -7.23
CA MET A 86 -15.05 11.80 -7.59
C MET A 86 -15.57 11.85 -9.03
N PHE A 87 -14.94 11.13 -9.97
CA PHE A 87 -15.18 11.30 -11.40
C PHE A 87 -15.58 10.02 -12.15
N GLY A 88 -15.62 8.85 -11.50
CA GLY A 88 -16.10 7.66 -12.16
C GLY A 88 -15.93 6.41 -11.32
N ALA A 89 -17.04 5.90 -10.76
CA ALA A 89 -17.12 4.48 -10.47
C ALA A 89 -17.64 3.76 -11.72
N PRO A 90 -16.84 2.93 -12.41
CA PRO A 90 -17.34 1.63 -12.77
C PRO A 90 -17.18 0.73 -11.54
N VAL A 91 -18.28 0.15 -11.10
CA VAL A 91 -18.27 -1.09 -10.31
C VAL A 91 -17.34 -2.06 -11.06
N ARG A 92 -16.14 -2.29 -10.54
CA ARG A 92 -15.27 -3.37 -11.05
C ARG A 92 -15.70 -4.65 -10.35
N GLN A 93 -16.11 -5.61 -11.18
CA GLN A 93 -16.75 -6.88 -10.86
C GLN A 93 -15.93 -7.77 -9.93
#